data_AF-A0AAW6U7Y5-F1
#
_entry.id   AF-A0AAW6U7Y5-F1
#
_cell.length_a   1.000
_cell.length_b   1.000
_cell.length_c   1.000
_cell.angle_alpha   90.00
_cell.angle_beta   90.00
_cell.angle_gamma   90.00
#
_symmetry.space_group_name_H-M   'P 1'
#
loop_
_entity.id
_entity.type
_entity.pdbx_description
1 polymer ?
#
loop_
_entity_poly.entity_id
_entity_poly.type
_entity_poly.pdbx_seq_one_letter_code
_entity_poly.pdbx_strand_id
1 'polypeptide(L)'
;MKTWLKELEKALSRKFYEDEVKDIVSYYEEMIEERRSSGENIDDILSEYKISEIVKTMTPNVLLKRPNRTHKDITKNTKQLVVVLLSTPFLLPLGILYVTFLIVAFSMMLVTGILILSSFAGIYLMVLDLIQSNMETANILGIAGFSMMTFSFAVLVSVWIYQIAWHLSKKMLVWFSNIARKKGELR
;
A
#
# COMPACT_ATOMS: atom_id res chain seq x y z
N MET A 1 -22.61 -25.43 13.50
CA MET A 1 -22.69 -24.67 12.23
C MET A 1 -23.02 -23.18 12.41
N LYS A 2 -24.26 -22.78 12.71
CA LYS A 2 -24.65 -21.34 12.78
C LYS A 2 -23.80 -20.50 13.75
N THR A 3 -23.44 -21.06 14.90
CA THR A 3 -22.58 -20.38 15.89
C THR A 3 -21.17 -20.17 15.37
N TRP A 4 -20.59 -21.18 14.71
CA TRP A 4 -19.26 -21.11 14.12
C TRP A 4 -19.18 -20.11 12.97
N LEU A 5 -20.18 -20.08 12.08
CA LEU A 5 -20.26 -19.10 10.99
C LEU A 5 -20.36 -17.66 11.52
N LYS A 6 -21.12 -17.43 12.61
CA LYS A 6 -21.15 -16.12 13.29
C LYS A 6 -19.80 -15.73 13.89
N GLU A 7 -19.06 -16.69 14.45
CA GLU A 7 -17.71 -16.43 14.96
C GLU A 7 -16.72 -16.12 13.84
N LEU A 8 -16.82 -16.83 12.71
CA LEU A 8 -16.05 -16.57 11.51
C LEU A 8 -16.36 -15.17 10.96
N GLU A 9 -17.64 -14.83 10.79
CA GLU A 9 -18.10 -13.51 10.34
C GLU A 9 -17.59 -12.39 11.27
N LYS A 10 -17.68 -12.59 12.59
CA LYS A 10 -17.17 -11.63 13.60
C LYS A 10 -15.64 -11.48 13.54
N ALA A 11 -14.91 -12.54 13.22
CA ALA A 11 -13.46 -12.48 13.06
C ALA A 11 -13.06 -11.80 11.74
N LEU A 12 -13.77 -12.09 10.65
CA LEU A 12 -13.53 -11.55 9.31
C LEU A 12 -13.90 -10.08 9.21
N SER A 13 -15.04 -9.65 9.77
CA SER A 13 -15.51 -8.25 9.79
C SER A 13 -14.53 -7.27 10.45
N ARG A 14 -13.62 -7.76 11.30
CA ARG A 14 -12.54 -6.95 11.86
C ARG A 14 -11.46 -6.57 10.84
N LYS A 15 -11.37 -7.29 9.71
CA LYS A 15 -10.29 -7.17 8.72
C LYS A 15 -10.78 -6.96 7.28
N PHE A 16 -11.97 -7.44 6.93
CA PHE A 16 -12.50 -7.42 5.57
C PHE A 16 -13.70 -6.47 5.44
N TYR A 17 -13.99 -6.03 4.21
CA TYR A 17 -15.22 -5.29 3.91
C TYR A 17 -16.41 -6.25 3.93
N GLU A 18 -17.61 -5.73 4.12
CA GLU A 18 -18.82 -6.52 4.39
C GLU A 18 -19.20 -7.48 3.24
N ASP A 19 -18.98 -7.03 2.00
CA ASP A 19 -19.10 -7.82 0.78
C ASP A 19 -18.11 -9.00 0.74
N GLU A 20 -16.85 -8.74 1.10
CA GLU A 20 -15.80 -9.78 1.15
C GLU A 20 -16.02 -10.78 2.28
N VAL A 21 -16.52 -10.31 3.44
CA VAL A 21 -16.89 -11.18 4.55
C VAL A 21 -17.97 -12.14 4.10
N LYS A 22 -19.00 -11.64 3.40
CA LYS A 22 -20.10 -12.45 2.90
C LYS A 22 -19.62 -13.51 1.92
N ASP A 23 -18.78 -13.14 0.95
CA ASP A 23 -18.21 -14.09 -0.01
C ASP A 23 -17.40 -15.19 0.67
N ILE A 24 -16.55 -14.84 1.66
CA ILE A 24 -15.75 -15.83 2.39
C ILE A 24 -16.63 -16.75 3.24
N VAL A 25 -17.62 -16.19 3.95
CA VAL A 25 -18.55 -16.98 4.77
C VAL A 25 -19.34 -17.95 3.90
N SER A 26 -19.85 -17.50 2.75
CA SER A 26 -20.58 -18.35 1.80
C SER A 26 -19.69 -19.46 1.24
N TYR A 27 -18.43 -19.18 0.89
CA TYR A 27 -17.49 -20.21 0.42
C TYR A 27 -17.27 -21.32 1.45
N TYR A 28 -17.08 -20.96 2.73
CA TYR A 28 -16.90 -21.96 3.79
C TYR A 28 -18.20 -22.67 4.16
N GLU A 29 -19.35 -22.00 4.05
CA GLU A 29 -20.66 -22.62 4.23
C GLU A 29 -20.90 -23.71 3.17
N GLU A 30 -20.61 -23.42 1.90
CA GLU A 30 -20.67 -24.42 0.81
C GLU A 30 -19.73 -25.60 1.05
N MET A 31 -18.47 -25.34 1.39
CA MET A 31 -17.48 -26.38 1.68
C MET A 31 -17.87 -27.29 2.85
N ILE A 32 -18.42 -26.71 3.93
CA ILE A 32 -18.86 -27.47 5.11
C ILE A 32 -20.08 -28.32 4.74
N GLU A 33 -21.02 -27.79 3.98
CA GLU A 33 -22.22 -28.52 3.58
C GLU A 33 -21.91 -29.65 2.59
N GLU A 34 -20.93 -29.47 1.70
CA GLU A 34 -20.44 -30.52 0.79
C GLU A 34 -19.84 -31.71 1.55
N ARG A 35 -18.96 -31.46 2.53
CA ARG A 35 -18.38 -32.51 3.37
C ARG A 35 -19.42 -33.19 4.25
N ARG A 36 -20.36 -32.41 4.79
CA ARG A 36 -21.50 -32.95 5.54
C ARG A 36 -22.39 -33.85 4.67
N SER A 37 -22.63 -33.46 3.42
CA SER A 37 -23.40 -34.27 2.46
C SER A 37 -22.69 -35.58 2.08
N SER A 38 -21.36 -35.60 2.20
CA SER A 38 -20.52 -36.77 2.01
C SER A 38 -20.53 -37.74 3.21
N GLY A 39 -21.25 -37.40 4.29
CA GLY A 39 -21.43 -38.25 5.47
C GLY A 39 -20.46 -37.98 6.62
N GLU A 40 -19.63 -36.93 6.54
CA GLU A 40 -18.74 -36.54 7.63
C GLU A 40 -19.52 -35.90 8.80
N ASN A 41 -19.03 -36.10 10.03
CA ASN A 41 -19.63 -35.48 11.20
C ASN A 41 -19.30 -33.99 11.25
N ILE A 42 -20.32 -33.16 11.50
CA ILE A 42 -20.19 -31.70 11.56
C ILE A 42 -19.17 -31.23 12.61
N ASP A 43 -19.06 -31.91 13.74
CA ASP A 43 -18.14 -31.51 14.82
C ASP A 43 -16.68 -31.77 14.43
N ASP A 44 -16.43 -32.87 13.70
CA ASP A 44 -15.10 -33.20 13.16
C ASP A 44 -14.69 -32.17 12.11
N ILE A 45 -15.57 -31.86 11.15
CA ILE A 45 -15.35 -30.84 10.12
C ILE A 45 -15.02 -29.47 10.74
N LEU A 46 -15.81 -29.03 11.72
CA LEU A 46 -15.61 -27.72 12.36
C LEU A 46 -14.33 -27.66 13.21
N SER A 47 -13.89 -28.80 13.75
CA SER A 47 -12.65 -28.90 14.53
C SER A 47 -11.39 -28.77 13.66
N GLU A 48 -11.46 -29.20 12.40
CA GLU A 48 -10.38 -29.04 11.42
C GLU A 48 -10.19 -27.58 11.00
N TYR A 49 -11.28 -26.81 10.94
CA TYR A 49 -11.24 -25.41 10.51
C TYR A 49 -10.97 -24.43 11.66
N LYS A 50 -9.71 -24.00 11.78
CA LYS A 50 -9.32 -22.91 12.70
C LYS A 50 -9.63 -21.54 12.08
N ILE A 51 -10.58 -20.80 12.66
CA ILE A 51 -10.97 -19.44 12.23
C ILE A 51 -9.76 -18.50 12.08
N SER A 52 -8.81 -18.56 13.01
CA SER A 52 -7.59 -17.73 12.97
C SER A 52 -6.70 -18.03 11.76
N GLU A 53 -6.68 -19.28 11.31
CA GLU A 53 -5.94 -19.72 10.13
C GLU A 53 -6.66 -19.28 8.86
N ILE A 54 -7.97 -19.49 8.77
CA ILE A 54 -8.81 -19.01 7.65
C ILE A 54 -8.60 -17.52 7.40
N VAL A 55 -8.67 -16.70 8.46
CA VAL A 55 -8.43 -15.26 8.37
C VAL A 55 -7.04 -14.99 7.78
N LYS A 56 -6.03 -15.74 8.18
CA LYS A 56 -4.64 -15.56 7.72
C LYS A 56 -4.46 -15.96 6.26
N THR A 57 -5.05 -17.08 5.83
CA THR A 57 -4.93 -17.62 4.47
C THR A 57 -5.77 -16.85 3.46
N MET A 58 -6.92 -16.31 3.87
CA MET A 58 -7.79 -15.51 2.99
C MET A 58 -7.33 -14.06 2.83
N THR A 59 -6.55 -13.52 3.78
CA THR A 59 -6.09 -12.13 3.71
C THR A 59 -5.33 -11.80 2.39
N PRO A 60 -4.34 -12.59 1.95
CA PRO A 60 -3.66 -12.35 0.66
C PRO A 60 -4.60 -12.39 -0.55
N ASN A 61 -5.56 -13.33 -0.57
CA ASN A 61 -6.47 -13.53 -1.70
C ASN A 61 -7.43 -12.36 -1.88
N VAL A 62 -7.95 -11.82 -0.76
CA VAL A 62 -8.81 -10.63 -0.78
C VAL A 62 -8.01 -9.38 -1.17
N LEU A 63 -6.80 -9.22 -0.63
CA LEU A 63 -5.93 -8.07 -0.96
C LEU A 63 -5.57 -8.00 -2.45
N LEU A 64 -5.43 -9.14 -3.14
CA LEU A 64 -5.19 -9.19 -4.59
C LEU A 64 -6.42 -8.78 -5.41
N LYS A 65 -7.62 -9.14 -4.96
CA LYS A 65 -8.87 -8.88 -5.67
C LYS A 65 -9.38 -7.44 -5.47
N ARG A 66 -8.96 -6.74 -4.40
CA ARG A 66 -9.38 -5.37 -4.13
C ARG A 66 -8.93 -4.40 -5.22
N PRO A 67 -9.85 -3.68 -5.89
CA PRO A 67 -9.47 -2.61 -6.78
C PRO A 67 -8.92 -1.45 -5.93
N ASN A 68 -7.60 -1.23 -5.98
CA ASN A 68 -6.91 -0.14 -5.27
C ASN A 68 -7.26 1.24 -5.89
N ARG A 69 -8.52 1.68 -5.73
CA ARG A 69 -9.07 2.88 -6.36
C ARG A 69 -8.74 4.17 -5.59
N THR A 70 -8.58 4.12 -4.26
CA THR A 70 -8.41 5.32 -3.42
C THR A 70 -7.15 5.28 -2.55
N HIS A 71 -6.55 6.45 -2.25
CA HIS A 71 -5.37 6.57 -1.37
C HIS A 71 -5.57 5.95 0.03
N LYS A 72 -6.78 6.06 0.61
CA LYS A 72 -7.13 5.42 1.90
C LYS A 72 -7.17 3.90 1.82
N ASP A 73 -7.59 3.35 0.69
CA ASP A 73 -7.66 1.90 0.49
C ASP A 73 -6.25 1.32 0.37
N ILE A 74 -5.34 2.04 -0.30
CA ILE A 74 -3.93 1.65 -0.44
C ILE A 74 -3.23 1.62 0.92
N THR A 75 -3.42 2.61 1.79
CA THR A 75 -2.79 2.62 3.11
C THR A 75 -3.35 1.52 4.03
N LYS A 76 -4.67 1.28 4.01
CA LYS A 76 -5.30 0.18 4.75
C LYS A 76 -4.79 -1.19 4.26
N ASN A 77 -4.74 -1.40 2.94
CA ASN A 77 -4.24 -2.64 2.33
C ASN A 77 -2.75 -2.86 2.60
N THR A 78 -1.94 -1.80 2.54
CA THR A 78 -0.50 -1.83 2.88
C THR A 78 -0.30 -2.25 4.34
N LYS A 79 -1.05 -1.67 5.28
CA LYS A 79 -0.97 -2.03 6.70
C LYS A 79 -1.35 -3.50 6.93
N GLN A 80 -2.40 -3.97 6.28
CA GLN A 80 -2.82 -5.38 6.36
C GLN A 80 -1.77 -6.32 5.80
N LEU A 81 -1.16 -5.98 4.66
CA LEU A 81 -0.10 -6.78 4.04
C LEU A 81 1.16 -6.85 4.91
N VAL A 82 1.58 -5.74 5.53
CA VAL A 82 2.70 -5.71 6.48
C VAL A 82 2.43 -6.62 7.68
N VAL A 83 1.22 -6.55 8.25
CA VAL A 83 0.84 -7.42 9.39
C VAL A 83 0.89 -8.90 8.99
N VAL A 84 0.39 -9.26 7.82
CA VAL A 84 0.42 -10.65 7.33
C VAL A 84 1.86 -11.13 7.13
N LEU A 85 2.69 -10.33 6.46
CA LEU A 85 4.09 -10.67 6.19
C LEU A 85 4.90 -10.84 7.48
N LEU A 86 4.69 -9.98 8.49
CA LEU A 86 5.39 -10.06 9.77
C LEU A 86 4.84 -11.14 10.71
N SER A 87 3.60 -11.59 10.52
CA SER A 87 2.97 -12.64 11.34
C SER A 87 3.42 -14.07 11.01
N THR A 88 4.28 -14.26 10.02
CA THR A 88 4.75 -15.58 9.59
C THR A 88 6.27 -15.60 9.52
N PRO A 89 6.97 -16.42 10.33
CA PRO A 89 8.44 -16.40 10.41
C PRO A 89 9.13 -16.56 9.05
N PHE A 90 8.55 -17.36 8.15
CA PHE A 90 9.07 -17.58 6.80
C PHE A 90 8.87 -16.39 5.85
N LEU A 91 7.86 -15.55 6.09
CA LEU A 91 7.59 -14.33 5.31
C LEU A 91 8.28 -13.10 5.90
N LEU A 92 8.91 -13.21 7.07
CA LEU A 92 9.55 -12.11 7.79
C LEU A 92 10.65 -11.42 6.96
N PRO A 93 11.56 -12.13 6.25
CA PRO A 93 12.53 -11.48 5.36
C PRO A 93 11.85 -10.67 4.24
N LEU A 94 10.74 -11.17 3.71
CA LEU A 94 9.95 -10.49 2.68
C LEU A 94 9.24 -9.25 3.26
N GLY A 95 8.74 -9.35 4.49
CA GLY A 95 8.15 -8.25 5.25
C GLY A 95 9.13 -7.12 5.51
N ILE A 96 10.35 -7.44 5.96
CA ILE A 96 11.43 -6.46 6.15
C ILE A 96 11.72 -5.74 4.83
N LEU A 97 11.91 -6.49 3.74
CA LEU A 97 12.21 -5.93 2.43
C LEU A 97 11.09 -4.99 1.97
N TYR A 98 9.82 -5.38 2.12
CA TYR A 98 8.67 -4.54 1.81
C TYR A 98 8.64 -3.24 2.62
N VAL A 99 8.89 -3.32 3.93
CA VAL A 99 8.92 -2.15 4.82
C VAL A 99 10.08 -1.22 4.45
N THR A 100 11.27 -1.76 4.15
CA THR A 100 12.42 -0.96 3.69
C THR A 100 12.07 -0.19 2.42
N PHE A 101 11.44 -0.84 1.44
CA PHE A 101 11.02 -0.15 0.22
C PHE A 101 9.97 0.93 0.46
N LEU A 102 9.01 0.69 1.37
CA LEU A 102 8.04 1.73 1.75
C LEU A 102 8.72 2.94 2.39
N ILE A 103 9.71 2.71 3.26
CA ILE A 103 10.49 3.80 3.88
C ILE A 103 11.22 4.59 2.81
N VAL A 104 11.85 3.91 1.83
CA VAL A 104 12.55 4.57 0.71
C VAL A 104 11.58 5.36 -0.17
N ALA A 105 10.42 4.81 -0.49
CA ALA A 105 9.40 5.52 -1.28
C ALA A 105 8.88 6.77 -0.54
N PHE A 106 8.66 6.65 0.77
CA PHE A 106 8.22 7.76 1.61
C PHE A 106 9.31 8.84 1.76
N SER A 107 10.56 8.44 1.95
CA SER A 107 11.68 9.39 2.04
C SER A 107 11.88 10.15 0.74
N MET A 108 11.76 9.48 -0.42
CA MET A 108 11.77 10.16 -1.72
C MET A 108 10.66 11.23 -1.82
N MET A 109 9.43 10.90 -1.41
CA MET A 109 8.33 11.88 -1.42
C MET A 109 8.61 13.08 -0.51
N LEU A 110 9.14 12.85 0.69
CA LEU A 110 9.51 13.94 1.61
C LEU A 110 10.61 14.82 1.03
N VAL A 111 11.67 14.22 0.47
CA VAL A 111 12.78 14.95 -0.16
C VAL A 111 12.26 15.81 -1.31
N THR A 112 11.40 15.27 -2.18
CA THR A 112 10.79 16.04 -3.26
C THR A 112 9.97 17.22 -2.74
N GLY A 113 9.18 17.01 -1.67
CA GLY A 113 8.42 18.10 -1.04
C GLY A 113 9.31 19.22 -0.47
N ILE A 114 10.39 18.84 0.22
CA ILE A 114 11.39 19.79 0.77
C ILE A 114 12.11 20.53 -0.35
N LEU A 115 12.45 19.85 -1.45
CA LEU A 115 13.09 20.49 -2.62
C LEU A 115 12.20 21.56 -3.24
N ILE A 116 10.89 21.30 -3.37
CA ILE A 116 9.95 22.30 -3.90
C ILE A 116 9.87 23.50 -2.95
N LEU A 117 9.70 23.28 -1.65
CA LEU A 117 9.60 24.35 -0.65
C LEU A 117 10.88 25.19 -0.57
N SER A 118 12.05 24.55 -0.56
CA SER A 118 13.33 25.24 -0.56
C SER A 118 13.57 26.03 -1.86
N SER A 119 13.07 25.54 -3.00
CA SER A 119 13.13 26.27 -4.27
C SER A 119 12.33 27.58 -4.23
N PHE A 120 11.15 27.60 -3.59
CA PHE A 120 10.39 28.84 -3.38
C PHE A 120 11.14 29.83 -2.49
N ALA A 121 11.73 29.35 -1.39
CA ALA A 121 12.56 30.19 -0.52
C ALA A 121 13.78 30.75 -1.26
N GLY A 122 14.43 29.93 -2.10
CA GLY A 122 15.55 30.35 -2.93
C GLY A 122 15.18 31.44 -3.93
N ILE A 123 14.05 31.32 -4.61
CA ILE A 123 13.54 32.37 -5.51
C ILE A 123 13.26 33.65 -4.74
N TYR A 124 12.63 33.55 -3.58
CA TYR A 124 12.31 34.71 -2.75
C TYR A 124 13.58 35.47 -2.34
N LEU A 125 14.60 34.77 -1.85
CA LEU A 125 15.89 35.37 -1.49
C LEU A 125 16.58 35.98 -2.72
N MET A 126 16.57 35.28 -3.85
CA MET A 126 17.15 35.79 -5.09
C MET A 126 16.48 37.10 -5.54
N VAL A 127 15.15 37.22 -5.43
CA VAL A 127 14.45 38.47 -5.76
C VAL A 127 14.88 39.62 -4.84
N LEU A 128 15.05 39.36 -3.54
CA LEU A 128 15.54 40.37 -2.60
C LEU A 128 16.96 40.84 -2.96
N ASP A 129 17.86 39.91 -3.28
CA ASP A 129 19.24 40.21 -3.69
C ASP A 129 19.27 41.04 -4.98
N LEU A 130 18.43 40.69 -5.97
CA LEU A 130 18.35 41.43 -7.23
C LEU A 130 17.87 42.88 -7.04
N ILE A 131 16.92 43.12 -6.14
CA ILE A 131 16.42 44.48 -5.83
C ILE A 131 17.50 45.34 -5.17
N GLN A 132 18.35 44.74 -4.33
CA GLN A 132 19.43 45.45 -3.64
C GLN A 132 20.71 45.58 -4.47
N SER A 133 20.79 44.85 -5.58
CA SER A 133 21.98 44.84 -6.43
C SER A 133 22.09 46.12 -7.27
N ASN A 134 23.32 46.64 -7.42
CA ASN A 134 23.62 47.74 -8.35
C ASN A 134 23.81 47.23 -9.80
N MET A 135 23.13 46.16 -10.18
CA MET A 135 23.27 45.56 -11.50
C MET A 135 22.45 46.32 -12.55
N GLU A 136 22.94 46.35 -13.79
CA GLU A 136 22.17 46.87 -14.92
C GLU A 136 20.87 46.07 -15.12
N THR A 137 19.80 46.76 -15.53
CA THR A 137 18.46 46.19 -15.71
C THR A 137 18.44 44.99 -16.66
N ALA A 138 19.30 45.01 -17.70
CA ALA A 138 19.44 43.89 -18.63
C ALA A 138 19.92 42.61 -17.92
N ASN A 139 20.86 42.71 -16.98
CA ASN A 139 21.37 41.56 -16.23
C ASN A 139 20.31 41.03 -15.25
N ILE A 140 19.57 41.92 -14.59
CA ILE A 140 18.48 41.54 -13.67
C ILE A 140 17.41 40.74 -14.43
N LEU A 141 17.00 41.23 -15.61
CA LEU A 141 16.02 40.54 -16.46
C LEU A 141 16.55 39.18 -16.94
N GLY A 142 17.83 39.10 -17.32
CA GLY A 142 18.47 37.85 -17.74
C GLY A 142 18.49 36.79 -16.63
N ILE A 143 18.92 37.18 -15.42
CA ILE A 143 18.97 36.28 -14.25
C ILE A 143 17.57 35.82 -13.85
N ALA A 144 16.61 36.74 -13.79
CA ALA A 144 15.23 36.41 -13.45
C ALA A 144 14.58 35.45 -14.47
N GLY A 145 14.82 35.65 -15.77
CA GLY A 145 14.34 34.74 -16.81
C GLY A 145 14.95 33.34 -16.67
N PHE A 146 16.27 33.27 -16.48
CA PHE A 146 16.99 32.01 -16.32
C PHE A 146 16.57 31.25 -15.05
N SER A 147 16.35 31.96 -13.94
CA SER A 147 15.90 31.34 -12.69
C SER A 147 14.48 30.77 -12.81
N MET A 148 13.57 31.47 -13.49
CA MET A 148 12.21 30.96 -13.73
C MET A 148 12.24 29.70 -14.60
N MET A 149 13.07 29.68 -15.64
CA MET A 149 13.24 28.51 -16.51
C MET A 149 13.80 27.32 -15.72
N THR A 150 14.84 27.55 -14.91
CA THR A 150 15.46 26.52 -14.07
C THR A 150 14.47 25.98 -13.04
N PHE A 151 13.67 26.85 -12.43
CA PHE A 151 12.62 26.46 -11.48
C PHE A 151 11.53 25.62 -12.15
N SER A 152 11.04 26.04 -13.31
CA SER A 152 10.04 25.29 -14.07
C SER A 152 10.54 23.88 -14.40
N PHE A 153 11.81 23.77 -14.82
CA PHE A 153 12.44 22.48 -15.07
C PHE A 153 12.55 21.63 -13.80
N ALA A 154 12.98 22.21 -12.67
CA ALA A 154 13.07 21.52 -11.40
C ALA A 154 11.70 21.00 -10.91
N VAL A 155 10.63 21.77 -11.10
CA VAL A 155 9.25 21.35 -10.78
C VAL A 155 8.82 20.18 -11.65
N LEU A 156 9.11 20.21 -12.96
CA LEU A 156 8.81 19.09 -13.87
C LEU A 156 9.51 17.80 -13.45
N VAL A 157 10.82 17.88 -13.14
CA VAL A 157 11.60 16.74 -12.65
C VAL A 157 11.02 16.21 -11.34
N SER A 158 10.63 17.11 -10.43
CA SER A 158 10.02 16.74 -9.15
C SER A 158 8.70 15.99 -9.32
N VAL A 159 7.82 16.46 -10.22
CA VAL A 159 6.56 15.76 -10.54
C VAL A 159 6.84 14.38 -11.13
N TRP A 160 7.85 14.26 -11.98
CA TRP A 160 8.21 12.98 -12.60
C TRP A 160 8.73 11.97 -11.57
N ILE A 161 9.58 12.40 -10.64
CA ILE A 161 10.03 11.58 -9.51
C ILE A 161 8.85 11.12 -8.65
N TYR A 162 7.92 12.04 -8.34
CA TYR A 162 6.71 11.71 -7.58
C TYR A 162 5.85 10.65 -8.29
N GLN A 163 5.65 10.78 -9.61
CA GLN A 163 4.90 9.81 -10.40
C GLN A 163 5.55 8.43 -10.42
N ILE A 164 6.89 8.38 -10.53
CA ILE A 164 7.68 7.15 -10.49
C ILE A 164 7.55 6.48 -9.13
N ALA A 165 7.71 7.23 -8.03
CA ALA A 165 7.55 6.72 -6.67
C ALA A 165 6.14 6.16 -6.43
N TRP A 166 5.11 6.84 -6.94
CA TRP A 166 3.72 6.39 -6.88
C TRP A 166 3.49 5.09 -7.67
N HIS A 167 4.00 4.99 -8.89
CA HIS A 167 3.90 3.78 -9.71
C HIS A 167 4.65 2.60 -9.10
N LEU A 168 5.85 2.83 -8.57
CA LEU A 168 6.63 1.82 -7.84
C LEU A 168 5.84 1.28 -6.65
N SER A 169 5.26 2.16 -5.83
CA SER A 169 4.46 1.76 -4.67
C SER A 169 3.27 0.87 -5.04
N LYS A 170 2.57 1.17 -6.14
CA LYS A 170 1.47 0.32 -6.64
C LYS A 170 1.96 -1.03 -7.15
N LYS A 171 3.02 -1.05 -7.98
CA LYS A 171 3.59 -2.29 -8.52
C LYS A 171 4.11 -3.20 -7.40
N MET A 172 4.75 -2.61 -6.40
CA MET A 172 5.23 -3.29 -5.20
C MET A 172 4.09 -4.01 -4.48
N LEU A 173 2.96 -3.34 -4.22
CA LEU A 173 1.81 -3.95 -3.54
C LEU A 173 1.35 -5.21 -4.28
N VAL A 174 1.18 -5.12 -5.61
CA VAL A 174 0.76 -6.28 -6.43
C VAL A 174 1.81 -7.38 -6.42
N TRP A 175 3.10 -7.04 -6.54
CA TRP A 175 4.18 -8.01 -6.62
C TRP A 175 4.35 -8.77 -5.30
N PHE A 176 4.35 -8.07 -4.16
CA PHE A 176 4.44 -8.70 -2.84
C PHE A 176 3.19 -9.50 -2.50
N SER A 177 2.00 -9.03 -2.91
CA SER A 177 0.77 -9.77 -2.71
C SER A 177 0.76 -11.08 -3.53
N ASN A 178 1.29 -11.06 -4.76
CA ASN A 178 1.48 -12.26 -5.58
C ASN A 178 2.50 -13.25 -4.98
N ILE A 179 3.62 -12.76 -4.43
CA ILE A 179 4.62 -13.61 -3.78
C ILE A 179 4.06 -14.21 -2.49
N ALA A 180 3.34 -13.42 -1.70
CA ALA A 180 2.68 -13.88 -0.48
C ALA A 180 1.65 -14.99 -0.77
N ARG A 181 0.87 -14.86 -1.87
CA ARG A 181 -0.04 -15.91 -2.33
C ARG A 181 0.71 -17.19 -2.70
N LYS A 182 1.71 -17.11 -3.60
CA LYS A 182 2.48 -18.28 -4.04
C LYS A 182 3.18 -19.03 -2.91
N LYS A 183 3.64 -18.31 -1.87
CA LYS A 183 4.27 -18.92 -0.70
C LYS A 183 3.28 -19.37 0.38
N GLY A 184 2.07 -18.80 0.40
CA GLY A 184 0.97 -19.23 1.26
C GLY A 184 0.31 -20.53 0.77
N GLU A 185 0.28 -20.75 -0.55
CA GLU A 185 -0.23 -21.97 -1.21
C GLU A 185 0.73 -23.18 -1.11
N LEU A 186 1.99 -22.97 -0.70
CA LEU A 186 2.98 -24.05 -0.47
C LEU A 186 2.85 -24.71 0.93
N ARG A 187 1.67 -24.59 1.56
CA ARG A 187 1.30 -25.23 2.81
C ARG A 187 0.09 -26.12 2.62
#